data_AF-A0A1V5IC39-F1
#
_entry.id   AF-A0A1V5IC39-F1
#
_cell.length_a   1.000
_cell.length_b   1.000
_cell.length_c   1.000
_cell.angle_alpha   90.00
_cell.angle_beta   90.00
_cell.angle_gamma   90.00
#
_symmetry.space_group_name_H-M   'P 1'
#
loop_
_entity.id
_entity.type
_entity.pdbx_description
1 polymer ?
#
loop_
_entity_poly.entity_id
_entity_poly.type
_entity_poly.pdbx_seq_one_letter_code
_entity_poly.pdbx_strand_id
1 'polypeptide(L)'
;MKETCGYLPDKITVSFDLPVQEKEIYLSRTHPIVEGLADLVMSTALDSENTHSVASRCGVIRTASVQRRTTLLLIRYRFHLTQVFKEKTHRSLVEDSQVVAFTGTPENPEWLSDAEAKALLNAMPSDNVLPQQAQAQIERVIDNFQALSPVLNSFAQKRSTELLASHLRVRDAVLLKRSQKPDIKPELPPDVLGIYVYLPGSE
;
A
#
# COMPACT_ATOMS: atom_id res chain seq x y z
N MET A 1 -8.28 19.67 6.19
CA MET A 1 -7.98 19.91 4.76
C MET A 1 -7.32 21.25 4.50
N LYS A 2 -7.94 22.41 4.77
CA LYS A 2 -7.31 23.73 4.51
C LYS A 2 -5.98 23.92 5.25
N GLU A 3 -5.90 23.56 6.53
CA GLU A 3 -4.65 23.65 7.31
C GLU A 3 -3.59 22.66 6.80
N THR A 4 -3.99 21.40 6.54
CA THR A 4 -3.10 20.32 6.11
C THR A 4 -2.52 20.52 4.70
N CYS A 5 -3.26 21.18 3.80
CA CYS A 5 -2.86 21.41 2.42
C CYS A 5 -2.30 22.83 2.17
N GLY A 6 -1.99 23.61 3.22
CA GLY A 6 -1.31 24.91 3.08
C GLY A 6 -2.19 26.11 2.72
N TYR A 7 -3.43 26.15 3.23
CA TYR A 7 -4.40 27.26 3.05
C TYR A 7 -4.68 27.62 1.59
N LEU A 8 -5.10 26.62 0.83
CA LEU A 8 -5.48 26.79 -0.57
C LEU A 8 -6.70 27.70 -0.73
N PRO A 9 -6.76 28.49 -1.83
CA PRO A 9 -7.99 29.19 -2.20
C PRO A 9 -9.12 28.19 -2.50
N ASP A 10 -10.37 28.67 -2.53
CA ASP A 10 -11.54 27.79 -2.65
C ASP A 10 -11.57 26.98 -3.97
N LYS A 11 -10.86 27.44 -5.00
CA LYS A 11 -10.64 26.72 -6.25
C LYS A 11 -9.18 26.83 -6.66
N ILE A 12 -8.61 25.70 -7.06
CA ILE A 12 -7.29 25.59 -7.67
C ILE A 12 -7.42 24.83 -8.99
N THR A 13 -6.58 25.18 -9.95
CA THR A 13 -6.39 24.40 -11.18
C THR A 13 -5.08 23.65 -11.05
N VAL A 14 -5.12 22.34 -11.30
CA VAL A 14 -3.97 21.46 -11.09
C VAL A 14 -3.75 20.57 -12.30
N SER A 15 -2.49 20.19 -12.55
CA SER A 15 -2.12 19.19 -13.53
C SER A 15 -1.15 18.18 -12.91
N PHE A 16 -1.26 16.92 -13.29
CA PHE A 16 -0.32 15.86 -12.93
C PHE A 16 0.77 15.65 -13.97
N ASP A 17 0.70 16.35 -15.10
CA ASP A 17 1.60 16.21 -16.24
C ASP A 17 2.23 17.56 -16.63
N LEU A 18 3.45 17.49 -17.18
CA LEU A 18 4.15 18.62 -17.75
C LEU A 18 3.99 18.65 -19.28
N PRO A 19 3.96 19.83 -19.92
CA PRO A 19 4.03 21.16 -19.32
C PRO A 19 2.67 21.62 -18.74
N VAL A 20 2.71 22.47 -17.71
CA VAL A 20 1.51 23.09 -17.13
C VAL A 20 1.19 24.44 -17.77
N GLN A 21 -0.08 24.83 -17.74
CA GLN A 21 -0.55 26.13 -18.22
C GLN A 21 -0.34 27.25 -17.19
N GLU A 22 -0.53 28.49 -17.61
CA GLU A 22 -0.50 29.64 -16.70
C GLU A 22 -1.61 29.50 -15.64
N LYS A 23 -1.26 29.61 -14.35
CA LYS A 23 -2.12 29.38 -13.17
C LYS A 23 -2.44 27.92 -12.84
N GLU A 24 -1.88 26.94 -13.56
CA GLU A 24 -1.93 25.53 -13.15
C GLU A 24 -0.80 25.20 -12.17
N ILE A 25 -1.15 24.51 -11.09
CA ILE A 25 -0.19 23.96 -10.15
C ILE A 25 0.17 22.55 -10.60
N TYR A 26 1.44 22.31 -10.87
CA TYR A 26 1.95 20.97 -11.13
C TYR A 26 2.00 20.16 -9.82
N LEU A 27 1.18 19.12 -9.72
CA LEU A 27 1.14 18.21 -8.57
C LEU A 27 2.09 17.04 -8.79
N SER A 28 3.34 17.22 -8.37
CA SER A 28 4.27 16.10 -8.25
C SER A 28 3.91 15.19 -7.06
N ARG A 29 4.47 13.98 -7.03
CA ARG A 29 4.28 13.02 -5.92
C ARG A 29 4.70 13.55 -4.55
N THR A 30 5.62 14.51 -4.51
CA THR A 30 6.14 15.15 -3.28
C THR A 30 5.68 16.60 -3.17
N HIS A 31 4.60 16.96 -3.88
CA HIS A 31 4.03 18.29 -3.74
C HIS A 31 3.33 18.39 -2.37
N PRO A 32 3.48 19.49 -1.60
CA PRO A 32 2.92 19.61 -0.25
C PRO A 32 1.41 19.34 -0.16
N ILE A 33 0.64 19.69 -1.21
CA ILE A 33 -0.80 19.39 -1.30
C ILE A 33 -1.06 17.87 -1.31
N VAL A 34 -0.25 17.12 -2.07
CA VAL A 34 -0.37 15.66 -2.20
C VAL A 34 0.03 15.00 -0.88
N GLU A 35 1.15 15.43 -0.29
CA GLU A 35 1.60 14.95 1.02
C GLU A 35 0.57 15.22 2.12
N GLY A 36 0.09 16.47 2.23
CA GLY A 36 -0.91 16.83 3.23
C GLY A 36 -2.26 16.11 3.05
N LEU A 37 -2.67 15.83 1.81
CA LEU A 37 -3.88 15.03 1.56
C LEU A 37 -3.66 13.56 1.94
N ALA A 38 -2.51 12.98 1.61
CA ALA A 38 -2.17 11.62 1.99
C ALA A 38 -2.11 11.47 3.52
N ASP A 39 -1.50 12.42 4.21
CA ASP A 39 -1.43 12.46 5.67
C ASP A 39 -2.82 12.58 6.30
N LEU A 40 -3.69 13.43 5.76
CA LEU A 40 -5.07 13.56 6.23
C LEU A 40 -5.83 12.24 6.06
N VAL A 41 -5.78 11.63 4.88
CA VAL A 41 -6.46 10.37 4.58
C VAL A 41 -5.97 9.26 5.51
N MET A 42 -4.65 9.13 5.65
CA MET A 42 -4.05 8.08 6.46
C MET A 42 -4.34 8.28 7.96
N SER A 43 -4.16 9.50 8.47
CA SER A 43 -4.36 9.80 9.90
C SER A 43 -5.81 9.57 10.32
N THR A 44 -6.76 10.03 9.50
CA THR A 44 -8.18 9.84 9.81
C THR A 44 -8.66 8.41 9.62
N ALA A 45 -8.04 7.63 8.73
CA ALA A 45 -8.34 6.20 8.55
C ALA A 45 -7.79 5.33 9.69
N LEU A 46 -6.69 5.75 10.33
CA LEU A 46 -6.04 5.00 11.42
C LEU A 46 -6.59 5.34 12.81
N ASP A 47 -7.21 6.51 12.98
CA ASP A 47 -7.79 6.94 14.25
C ASP A 47 -9.09 6.17 14.55
N SER A 48 -9.05 5.28 15.54
CA SER A 48 -10.20 4.45 15.95
C SER A 48 -11.34 5.25 16.55
N GLU A 49 -11.05 6.43 17.10
CA GLU A 49 -12.06 7.29 17.73
C GLU A 49 -12.72 8.25 16.73
N ASN A 50 -12.22 8.30 15.48
CA ASN A 50 -12.72 9.20 14.47
C ASN A 50 -13.94 8.62 13.73
N THR A 51 -15.13 9.09 14.11
CA THR A 51 -16.40 8.73 13.46
C THR A 51 -16.60 9.36 12.08
N HIS A 52 -15.74 10.28 11.66
CA HIS A 52 -15.79 11.01 10.39
C HIS A 52 -14.57 10.74 9.52
N SER A 53 -14.02 9.53 9.59
CA SER A 53 -12.92 9.11 8.74
C SER A 53 -13.24 9.31 7.25
N VAL A 54 -12.29 9.87 6.49
CA VAL A 54 -12.48 10.09 5.04
C VAL A 54 -12.18 8.84 4.20
N ALA A 55 -11.60 7.79 4.81
CA ALA A 55 -11.29 6.55 4.14
C ALA A 55 -11.43 5.34 5.07
N SER A 56 -11.99 4.25 4.56
CA SER A 56 -12.10 2.99 5.29
C SER A 56 -10.90 2.08 5.01
N ARG A 57 -10.39 1.43 6.07
CA ARG A 57 -9.30 0.45 6.00
C ARG A 57 -9.76 -0.96 5.63
N CYS A 58 -11.07 -1.16 5.54
CA CYS A 58 -11.60 -2.42 5.03
C CYS A 58 -12.82 -2.17 4.17
N GLY A 59 -13.10 -3.11 3.28
CA GLY A 59 -14.24 -3.04 2.38
C GLY A 59 -14.60 -4.38 1.80
N VAL A 60 -15.88 -4.56 1.49
CA VAL A 60 -16.38 -5.75 0.81
C VAL A 60 -17.06 -5.31 -0.47
N ILE A 61 -16.61 -5.86 -1.59
CA ILE A 61 -17.00 -5.42 -2.93
C ILE A 61 -17.59 -6.63 -3.65
N ARG A 62 -18.86 -6.55 -4.05
CA ARG A 62 -19.40 -7.52 -5.02
C ARG A 62 -19.00 -7.08 -6.42
N THR A 63 -18.36 -7.95 -7.20
CA THR A 63 -17.85 -7.62 -8.53
C THR A 63 -17.82 -8.83 -9.46
N ALA A 64 -18.02 -8.60 -10.75
CA ALA A 64 -17.82 -9.60 -11.80
C ALA A 64 -16.32 -9.87 -12.09
N SER A 65 -15.40 -9.09 -11.51
CA SER A 65 -13.95 -9.27 -11.70
C SER A 65 -13.37 -10.49 -10.99
N VAL A 66 -14.15 -11.20 -10.15
CA VAL A 66 -13.71 -12.41 -9.45
C VAL A 66 -14.74 -13.53 -9.57
N GLN A 67 -14.26 -14.76 -9.73
CA GLN A 67 -15.10 -15.97 -9.82
C GLN A 67 -15.32 -16.65 -8.47
N ARG A 68 -14.44 -16.38 -7.50
CA ARG A 68 -14.53 -16.87 -6.12
C ARG A 68 -14.16 -15.76 -5.15
N ARG A 69 -14.47 -15.96 -3.87
CA ARG A 69 -14.07 -15.00 -2.83
C ARG A 69 -12.56 -14.78 -2.85
N THR A 70 -12.16 -13.53 -3.02
CA THR A 70 -10.76 -13.10 -3.08
C THR A 70 -10.51 -12.03 -2.02
N THR A 71 -9.45 -12.17 -1.25
CA THR A 71 -9.04 -11.18 -0.25
C THR A 71 -7.77 -10.50 -0.74
N LEU A 72 -7.79 -9.17 -0.80
CA LEU A 72 -6.63 -8.33 -1.05
C LEU A 72 -6.21 -7.67 0.26
N LEU A 73 -4.90 -7.70 0.53
CA LEU A 73 -4.27 -7.01 1.64
C LEU A 73 -3.42 -5.87 1.09
N LEU A 74 -3.64 -4.66 1.60
CA LEU A 74 -2.71 -3.54 1.42
C LEU A 74 -1.68 -3.61 2.55
N ILE A 75 -0.44 -3.91 2.18
CA ILE A 75 0.66 -4.14 3.11
C ILE A 75 1.66 -3.01 2.99
N ARG A 76 2.14 -2.52 4.13
CA ARG A 76 3.30 -1.65 4.20
C ARG A 76 4.47 -2.39 4.81
N TYR A 77 5.50 -2.57 4.00
CA TYR A 77 6.80 -3.03 4.44
C TYR A 77 7.60 -1.84 4.97
N ARG A 78 8.29 -2.07 6.08
CA ARG A 78 9.26 -1.14 6.65
C ARG A 78 10.63 -1.82 6.59
N PHE A 79 11.66 -1.10 6.15
CA PHE A 79 13.01 -1.65 6.05
C PHE A 79 14.03 -0.74 6.73
N HIS A 80 14.93 -1.34 7.50
CA HIS A 80 16.15 -0.69 7.94
C HIS A 80 17.18 -0.76 6.82
N LEU A 81 17.44 0.39 6.19
CA LEU A 81 18.49 0.58 5.21
C LEU A 81 19.75 1.11 5.90
N THR A 82 20.84 0.37 5.84
CA THR A 82 22.16 0.79 6.32
C THR A 82 23.12 0.93 5.15
N GLN A 83 23.74 2.10 5.01
CA GLN A 83 24.68 2.38 3.92
C GLN A 83 25.91 3.10 4.45
N VAL A 84 27.08 2.82 3.87
CA VAL A 84 28.31 3.56 4.19
C VAL A 84 28.65 4.51 3.05
N PHE A 85 28.78 5.79 3.39
CA PHE A 85 29.17 6.85 2.47
C PHE A 85 30.23 7.74 3.11
N LYS A 86 31.36 7.95 2.43
CA LYS A 86 32.51 8.72 2.95
C LYS A 86 32.88 8.33 4.39
N GLU A 87 32.99 7.03 4.64
CA GLU A 87 33.33 6.43 5.95
C GLU A 87 32.31 6.66 7.08
N LYS A 88 31.15 7.27 6.78
CA LYS A 88 30.04 7.42 7.72
C LYS A 88 28.96 6.39 7.44
N THR A 89 28.45 5.77 8.50
CA THR A 89 27.29 4.87 8.42
C THR A 89 26.01 5.68 8.51
N HIS A 90 25.19 5.61 7.47
CA HIS A 90 23.86 6.18 7.42
C HIS A 90 22.83 5.08 7.63
N ARG A 91 21.88 5.31 8.53
CA ARG A 91 20.76 4.41 8.80
C ARG A 91 19.46 5.16 8.54
N SER A 92 18.56 4.53 7.80
CA SER A 92 17.25 5.09 7.47
C SER A 92 16.19 4.01 7.56
N LEU A 93 15.00 4.41 7.97
CA LEU A 93 13.80 3.59 7.80
C LEU A 93 13.18 3.99 6.45
N VAL A 94 12.94 3.01 5.60
CA VAL A 94 12.28 3.22 4.31
C VAL A 94 11.02 2.36 4.24
N GLU A 95 9.98 2.89 3.60
CA GLU A 95 8.69 2.21 3.46
C GLU A 95 8.45 1.80 2.01
N ASP A 96 7.78 0.66 1.81
CA ASP A 96 7.29 0.19 0.51
C ASP A 96 5.89 -0.40 0.70
N SER A 97 4.91 0.14 -0.04
CA SER A 97 3.53 -0.33 0.00
C SER A 97 3.26 -1.28 -1.16
N GLN A 98 2.74 -2.46 -0.85
CA GLN A 98 2.42 -3.51 -1.83
C GLN A 98 1.00 -4.03 -1.61
N VAL A 99 0.42 -4.57 -2.67
CA VAL A 99 -0.82 -5.34 -2.58
C VAL A 99 -0.50 -6.81 -2.78
N VAL A 100 -1.08 -7.66 -1.95
CA VAL A 100 -1.07 -9.11 -2.14
C VAL A 100 -2.50 -9.60 -2.06
N ALA A 101 -2.84 -10.61 -2.85
CA ALA A 101 -4.18 -11.15 -2.85
C ALA A 101 -4.15 -12.67 -2.83
N PHE A 102 -5.15 -13.26 -2.21
CA PHE A 102 -5.36 -14.69 -2.20
C PHE A 102 -6.83 -15.02 -2.33
N THR A 103 -7.08 -16.26 -2.71
CA THR A 103 -8.40 -16.87 -2.73
C THR A 103 -8.44 -17.99 -1.68
N GLY A 104 -9.64 -18.42 -1.31
CA GLY A 104 -9.80 -19.39 -0.21
C GLY A 104 -9.89 -18.70 1.16
N THR A 105 -9.34 -19.34 2.20
CA THR A 105 -9.40 -18.85 3.59
C THR A 105 -8.01 -18.43 4.09
N PRO A 106 -7.88 -17.60 5.15
CA PRO A 106 -6.58 -17.21 5.68
C PRO A 106 -5.68 -18.37 6.11
N GLU A 107 -6.27 -19.50 6.50
CA GLU A 107 -5.57 -20.72 6.92
C GLU A 107 -5.10 -21.58 5.75
N ASN A 108 -5.77 -21.48 4.60
CA ASN A 108 -5.39 -22.15 3.37
C ASN A 108 -5.48 -21.18 2.18
N PRO A 109 -4.59 -20.17 2.12
CA PRO A 109 -4.63 -19.14 1.10
C PRO A 109 -4.00 -19.64 -0.21
N GLU A 110 -4.74 -19.50 -1.30
CA GLU A 110 -4.20 -19.66 -2.66
C GLU A 110 -3.81 -18.28 -3.20
N TRP A 111 -2.52 -17.96 -3.07
CA TRP A 111 -1.97 -16.65 -3.44
C TRP A 111 -2.01 -16.41 -4.96
N LEU A 112 -2.46 -15.21 -5.33
CA LEU A 112 -2.48 -14.73 -6.70
C LEU A 112 -1.12 -14.15 -7.10
N SER A 113 -0.89 -14.05 -8.41
CA SER A 113 0.26 -13.32 -8.93
C SER A 113 0.16 -11.82 -8.65
N ASP A 114 1.30 -11.12 -8.73
CA ASP A 114 1.37 -9.66 -8.57
C ASP A 114 0.46 -8.91 -9.58
N ALA A 115 0.37 -9.41 -10.81
CA ALA A 115 -0.48 -8.83 -11.85
C ALA A 115 -1.98 -8.99 -11.52
N GLU A 116 -2.39 -10.18 -11.08
CA GLU A 116 -3.77 -10.45 -10.66
C GLU A 116 -4.16 -9.63 -9.42
N ALA A 117 -3.28 -9.55 -8.42
CA ALA A 117 -3.52 -8.74 -7.23
C ALA A 117 -3.70 -7.25 -7.57
N LYS A 118 -2.85 -6.70 -8.45
CA LYS A 118 -2.97 -5.31 -8.92
C LYS A 118 -4.21 -5.06 -9.77
N ALA A 119 -4.65 -6.04 -10.55
CA ALA A 119 -5.86 -5.91 -11.37
C ALA A 119 -7.11 -5.66 -10.51
N LEU A 120 -7.16 -6.20 -9.28
CA LEU A 120 -8.27 -6.00 -8.34
C LEU A 120 -8.45 -4.54 -7.91
N LEU A 121 -7.41 -3.70 -7.98
CA LEU A 121 -7.51 -2.26 -7.69
C LEU A 121 -8.41 -1.53 -8.69
N ASN A 122 -8.62 -2.10 -9.88
CA ASN A 122 -9.49 -1.56 -10.92
C ASN A 122 -10.86 -2.25 -10.96
N ALA A 123 -11.15 -3.17 -10.03
CA ALA A 123 -12.42 -3.88 -10.02
C ALA A 123 -13.56 -2.93 -9.66
N MET A 124 -14.63 -2.97 -10.46
CA MET A 124 -15.81 -2.15 -10.26
C MET A 124 -16.91 -2.92 -9.53
N PRO A 125 -17.61 -2.30 -8.56
CA PRO A 125 -18.76 -2.92 -7.92
C PRO A 125 -19.85 -3.24 -8.93
N SER A 126 -20.42 -4.45 -8.84
CA SER A 126 -21.55 -4.90 -9.67
C SER A 126 -22.87 -4.92 -8.90
N ASP A 127 -22.83 -4.91 -7.58
CA ASP A 127 -24.01 -4.96 -6.71
C ASP A 127 -23.67 -4.43 -5.30
N ASN A 128 -24.70 -4.17 -4.51
CA ASN A 128 -24.56 -3.81 -3.12
C ASN A 128 -24.28 -5.03 -2.23
N VAL A 129 -23.54 -4.81 -1.15
CA VAL A 129 -23.34 -5.79 -0.08
C VAL A 129 -24.00 -5.25 1.17
N LEU A 130 -24.87 -6.06 1.80
CA LEU A 130 -25.54 -5.65 3.04
C LEU A 130 -24.50 -5.43 4.14
N PRO A 131 -24.65 -4.39 5.00
CA PRO A 131 -23.65 -4.06 6.02
C PRO A 131 -23.28 -5.23 6.93
N GLN A 132 -24.27 -6.02 7.41
CA GLN A 132 -23.99 -7.18 8.26
C GLN A 132 -23.21 -8.28 7.52
N GLN A 133 -23.48 -8.47 6.22
CA GLN A 133 -22.73 -9.41 5.39
C GLN A 133 -21.29 -8.92 5.20
N ALA A 134 -21.09 -7.64 4.93
CA ALA A 134 -19.77 -7.05 4.78
C ALA A 134 -18.94 -7.21 6.06
N GLN A 135 -19.52 -6.89 7.21
CA GLN A 135 -18.89 -7.06 8.51
C GLN A 135 -18.45 -8.51 8.74
N ALA A 136 -19.35 -9.49 8.54
CA ALA A 136 -19.03 -10.90 8.74
C ALA A 136 -17.91 -11.41 7.81
N GLN A 137 -17.81 -10.90 6.58
CA GLN A 137 -16.71 -11.26 5.68
C GLN A 137 -15.36 -10.71 6.16
N ILE A 138 -15.34 -9.48 6.68
CA ILE A 138 -14.13 -8.86 7.22
C ILE A 138 -13.68 -9.55 8.52
N GLU A 139 -14.61 -9.76 9.46
CA GLU A 139 -14.34 -10.43 10.74
C GLU A 139 -13.71 -11.79 10.53
N ARG A 140 -14.22 -12.58 9.57
CA ARG A 140 -13.63 -13.88 9.23
C ARG A 140 -12.16 -13.80 8.78
N VAL A 141 -11.75 -12.73 8.11
CA VAL A 141 -10.34 -12.53 7.74
C VAL A 141 -9.52 -12.12 8.96
N ILE A 142 -10.04 -11.22 9.79
CA ILE A 142 -9.37 -10.71 10.99
C ILE A 142 -9.16 -11.84 12.02
N ASP A 143 -10.21 -12.60 12.32
CA ASP A 143 -10.18 -13.68 13.33
C ASP A 143 -9.14 -14.77 13.00
N ASN A 144 -8.86 -14.96 11.70
CA ASN A 144 -7.93 -15.98 11.22
C ASN A 144 -6.64 -15.37 10.65
N PHE A 145 -6.41 -14.08 10.85
CA PHE A 145 -5.29 -13.34 10.26
C PHE A 145 -3.93 -13.89 10.69
N GLN A 146 -3.83 -14.42 11.91
CA GLN A 146 -2.57 -14.96 12.45
C GLN A 146 -1.98 -16.07 11.57
N ALA A 147 -2.82 -16.83 10.86
CA ALA A 147 -2.38 -17.88 9.94
C ALA A 147 -1.58 -17.32 8.73
N LEU A 148 -1.79 -16.05 8.37
CA LEU A 148 -1.09 -15.38 7.28
C LEU A 148 0.28 -14.84 7.69
N SER A 149 0.53 -14.63 8.98
CA SER A 149 1.75 -13.97 9.46
C SER A 149 3.06 -14.60 8.94
N PRO A 150 3.24 -15.93 8.97
CA PRO A 150 4.48 -16.55 8.47
C PRO A 150 4.75 -16.27 6.99
N VAL A 151 3.71 -16.35 6.15
CA VAL A 151 3.85 -16.12 4.71
C VAL A 151 4.04 -14.64 4.39
N LEU A 152 3.36 -13.72 5.09
CA LEU A 152 3.58 -12.28 4.94
C LEU A 152 5.01 -11.87 5.35
N ASN A 153 5.57 -12.48 6.40
CA ASN A 153 6.97 -12.29 6.76
C ASN A 153 7.93 -12.77 5.67
N SER A 154 7.61 -13.90 5.02
CA SER A 154 8.40 -14.40 3.89
C SER A 154 8.36 -13.45 2.69
N PHE A 155 7.22 -12.80 2.43
CA PHE A 155 7.10 -11.79 1.38
C PHE A 155 7.93 -10.54 1.68
N ALA A 156 7.94 -10.07 2.93
CA ALA A 156 8.79 -8.96 3.35
C ALA A 156 10.29 -9.27 3.15
N GLN A 157 10.73 -10.50 3.46
CA GLN A 157 12.11 -10.95 3.22
C GLN A 157 12.45 -11.02 1.73
N LYS A 158 11.57 -11.61 0.93
CA LYS A 158 11.72 -11.63 -0.54
C LYS A 158 11.84 -10.22 -1.09
N ARG A 159 10.98 -9.30 -0.63
CA ARG A 159 10.98 -7.91 -1.08
C ARG A 159 12.24 -7.15 -0.71
N SER A 160 12.78 -7.36 0.49
CA SER A 160 14.09 -6.81 0.89
C SER A 160 15.20 -7.25 -0.08
N THR A 161 15.19 -8.51 -0.48
CA THR A 161 16.19 -9.06 -1.42
C THR A 161 16.04 -8.42 -2.82
N GLU A 162 14.81 -8.25 -3.32
CA GLU A 162 14.53 -7.56 -4.58
C GLU A 162 14.97 -6.09 -4.55
N LEU A 163 14.67 -5.38 -3.46
CA LEU A 163 15.06 -3.99 -3.26
C LEU A 163 16.58 -3.84 -3.21
N LEU A 164 17.29 -4.73 -2.51
CA LEU A 164 18.75 -4.76 -2.48
C LEU A 164 19.34 -4.99 -3.86
N ALA A 165 18.83 -5.97 -4.60
CA ALA A 165 19.28 -6.24 -5.97
C ALA A 165 19.05 -5.03 -6.89
N SER A 166 17.90 -4.37 -6.78
CA SER A 166 17.59 -3.16 -7.54
C SER A 166 18.55 -2.01 -7.20
N HIS A 167 18.81 -1.79 -5.91
CA HIS A 167 19.71 -0.74 -5.44
C HIS A 167 21.16 -1.00 -5.89
N LEU A 168 21.63 -2.24 -5.85
CA LEU A 168 22.96 -2.62 -6.33
C LEU A 168 23.13 -2.37 -7.83
N ARG A 169 22.13 -2.73 -8.67
CA ARG A 169 22.17 -2.47 -10.12
C ARG A 169 22.39 -0.99 -10.46
N VAL A 170 21.70 -0.09 -9.76
CA VAL A 170 21.86 1.37 -9.96
C VAL A 170 23.26 1.83 -9.53
N ARG A 171 23.77 1.32 -8.41
CA ARG A 171 25.11 1.68 -7.91
C ARG A 171 26.24 1.20 -8.82
N ASP A 172 26.10 0.00 -9.38
CA ASP A 172 27.07 -0.57 -10.32
C ASP A 172 27.14 0.26 -11.62
N ALA A 173 26.01 0.78 -12.08
CA ALA A 173 25.92 1.66 -13.24
C ALA A 173 26.58 3.04 -13.01
N VAL A 174 26.59 3.55 -11.77
CA VAL A 174 27.14 4.88 -11.41
C VAL A 174 28.61 4.80 -10.96
N LEU A 175 29.30 3.67 -11.17
CA LEU A 175 30.71 3.46 -10.80
C LEU A 175 31.03 3.70 -9.30
N LEU A 176 30.02 3.66 -8.43
CA LEU A 176 30.17 3.73 -6.95
C LEU A 176 30.69 2.40 -6.35
N LYS A 177 31.50 1.66 -7.13
CA LYS A 177 31.99 0.29 -6.85
C LYS A 177 32.91 0.21 -5.62
N ARG A 178 33.41 1.35 -5.11
CA ARG A 178 34.34 1.41 -3.97
C ARG A 178 33.66 1.50 -2.60
N SER A 179 32.35 1.71 -2.53
CA SER A 179 31.66 1.77 -1.23
C SER A 179 31.17 0.38 -0.80
N GLN A 180 31.10 0.17 0.51
CA GLN A 180 30.53 -1.05 1.09
C GLN A 180 29.09 -1.28 0.59
N LYS A 181 28.72 -2.55 0.39
CA LYS A 181 27.36 -2.91 -0.02
C LYS A 181 26.36 -2.45 1.05
N PRO A 182 25.23 -1.84 0.64
CA PRO A 182 24.18 -1.51 1.59
C PRO A 182 23.53 -2.79 2.15
N ASP A 183 23.00 -2.68 3.37
CA ASP A 183 22.21 -3.71 4.03
C ASP A 183 20.75 -3.24 4.09
N ILE A 184 19.80 -4.11 3.76
CA ILE A 184 18.37 -3.82 3.79
C ILE A 184 17.69 -4.95 4.55
N LYS A 185 17.19 -4.66 5.75
CA LYS A 185 16.51 -5.64 6.58
C LYS A 185 15.04 -5.28 6.76
N PRO A 186 14.10 -6.21 6.52
CA PRO A 186 12.69 -5.95 6.79
C PRO A 186 12.46 -5.90 8.29
N GLU A 187 11.63 -4.95 8.71
CA GLU A 187 10.99 -4.97 10.03
C GLU A 187 9.78 -5.91 9.96
N LEU A 188 9.71 -6.86 10.89
CA LEU A 188 8.70 -7.91 10.91
C LEU A 188 7.86 -7.85 12.19
N PRO A 189 6.55 -8.12 12.13
CA PRO A 189 5.77 -8.37 10.92
C PRO A 189 5.51 -7.08 10.11
N PRO A 190 5.17 -7.18 8.81
CA PRO A 190 4.77 -6.02 8.04
C PRO A 190 3.41 -5.46 8.50
N ASP A 191 3.16 -4.18 8.23
CA ASP A 191 1.90 -3.55 8.62
C ASP A 191 0.79 -3.88 7.61
N VAL A 192 -0.39 -4.27 8.07
CA VAL A 192 -1.58 -4.33 7.21
C VAL A 192 -2.36 -3.04 7.33
N LEU A 193 -2.30 -2.27 6.26
CA LEU A 193 -2.99 -0.98 6.16
C LEU A 193 -4.47 -1.18 5.83
N GLY A 194 -4.80 -2.20 5.02
CA GLY A 194 -6.20 -2.50 4.72
C GLY A 194 -6.50 -3.91 4.22
N ILE A 195 -7.78 -4.29 4.34
CA ILE A 195 -8.32 -5.62 4.00
C ILE A 195 -9.55 -5.43 3.10
N TYR A 196 -9.48 -5.93 1.88
CA TYR A 196 -10.56 -5.83 0.90
C TYR A 196 -11.02 -7.22 0.48
N VAL A 197 -12.31 -7.53 0.64
CA VAL A 197 -12.88 -8.81 0.24
C VAL A 197 -13.74 -8.62 -1.00
N TYR A 198 -13.35 -9.27 -2.08
CA TYR A 198 -14.10 -9.31 -3.33
C TYR A 198 -14.98 -10.55 -3.35
N LEU A 199 -16.28 -10.33 -3.52
CA LEU A 199 -17.29 -11.37 -3.68
C LEU A 199 -17.68 -11.47 -5.16
N PRO A 200 -17.91 -12.68 -5.70
CA PRO A 200 -18.41 -12.83 -7.05
C PRO A 200 -19.74 -12.10 -7.25
N GLY A 201 -19.91 -11.56 -8.45
CA GLY A 201 -21.17 -10.99 -8.93
C GLY A 201 -22.32 -11.98 -8.81
N SER A 202 -23.52 -11.46 -8.58
CA SER A 202 -24.76 -12.20 -8.76
C SER A 202 -24.88 -12.50 -10.26
N GLU A 203 -25.11 -13.76 -10.65
CA GLU A 203 -25.53 -14.10 -12.04
C GLU A 203 -26.84 -13.39 -12.41
#